data_AF-A0A1H2XCJ5-F1
#
_entry.id   AF-A0A1H2XCJ5-F1
#
_cell.length_a   1.000
_cell.length_b   1.000
_cell.length_c   1.000
_cell.angle_alpha   90.00
_cell.angle_beta   90.00
_cell.angle_gamma   90.00
#
_symmetry.space_group_name_H-M   'P 1'
#
loop_
_entity.id
_entity.type
_entity.pdbx_description
1 polymer ?
#
loop_
_entity_poly.entity_id
_entity_poly.type
_entity_poly.pdbx_seq_one_letter_code
_entity_poly.pdbx_strand_id
1 'polypeptide(L)'
;MSQSTIFWFVFFSIGGVVFYIVKRYLEGTKNTFEKRLDSYMPKSALPLERETYLEKRKRFVRCILGVIIGVFIVVSFLFVVLCIDFNVFQQENTERYHILSVLLLYAVISFLPYLGILFYWLYFMANKTTCAQQMLLEQMSDEDFQCFNEIRRINIFQNYTPPFVVCKGKLYLFKFLHIIEIPIATIRNISIRPLLIEKLYPRKYNGGDRVVITHTKKTYIYMNTNFYLYLTTLLYKYQLKT
;
A
#
# COMPACT_ATOMS: atom_id res chain seq x y z
N MET A 1 13.25 20.27 34.46
CA MET A 1 12.30 19.69 33.48
C MET A 1 11.11 19.16 34.27
N SER A 2 9.87 19.50 33.90
CA SER A 2 8.66 18.95 34.55
C SER A 2 8.47 17.48 34.13
N GLN A 3 7.79 16.66 34.95
CA GLN A 3 7.51 15.25 34.61
C GLN A 3 6.82 15.09 33.25
N SER A 4 5.91 16.01 32.89
CA SER A 4 5.25 16.04 31.58
C SER A 4 6.25 16.28 30.43
N THR A 5 7.21 17.19 30.59
CA THR A 5 8.23 17.44 29.55
C THR A 5 9.15 16.24 29.32
N ILE A 6 9.48 15.48 30.38
CA ILE A 6 10.30 14.26 30.26
C ILE A 6 9.51 13.16 29.54
N PHE A 7 8.23 12.99 29.89
CA PHE A 7 7.36 12.03 29.23
C PHE A 7 7.29 12.30 27.72
N TRP A 8 7.01 13.55 27.32
CA TRP A 8 6.93 13.91 25.91
C TRP A 8 8.26 13.72 25.18
N PHE A 9 9.38 14.11 25.81
CA PHE A 9 10.70 13.90 25.23
C PHE A 9 10.98 12.41 24.95
N VAL A 10 10.69 11.53 25.92
CA VAL A 10 10.85 10.08 25.75
C VAL A 10 9.90 9.55 24.67
N PHE A 11 8.63 9.97 24.69
CA PHE A 11 7.62 9.55 23.72
C PHE A 11 8.01 9.89 22.27
N PHE A 12 8.44 11.14 22.02
CA PHE A 12 8.90 11.56 20.70
C PHE A 12 10.23 10.91 20.31
N SER A 13 11.12 10.65 21.27
CA SER A 13 12.36 9.91 21.02
C SER A 13 12.08 8.49 20.54
N ILE A 14 11.15 7.78 21.20
CA ILE A 14 10.70 6.44 20.76
C ILE A 14 10.08 6.53 19.36
N GLY A 15 9.18 7.49 19.13
CA GLY A 15 8.59 7.72 17.81
C GLY A 15 9.64 7.96 16.72
N GLY A 16 10.67 8.75 17.01
CA GLY A 16 11.80 9.01 16.12
C GLY A 16 12.63 7.75 15.81
N VAL A 17 12.91 6.93 16.82
CA VAL A 17 13.60 5.64 16.63
C VAL A 17 12.78 4.70 15.76
N VAL A 18 11.48 4.58 16.01
CA VAL A 18 10.58 3.75 15.18
C VAL A 18 10.53 4.27 13.75
N PHE A 19 10.41 5.59 13.56
CA PHE A 19 10.46 6.20 12.24
C PHE A 19 11.76 5.88 11.50
N TYR A 20 12.90 5.98 12.17
CA TYR A 20 14.20 5.63 11.59
C TYR A 20 14.28 4.15 11.18
N ILE A 21 13.77 3.24 12.02
CA ILE A 21 13.70 1.80 11.69
C ILE A 21 12.83 1.57 10.45
N VAL A 22 11.64 2.17 10.39
CA VAL A 22 10.72 2.06 9.25
C VAL A 22 11.38 2.61 7.99
N LYS A 23 12.00 3.79 8.05
CA LYS A 23 12.75 4.37 6.94
C LYS A 23 13.84 3.43 6.43
N ARG A 24 14.69 2.92 7.33
CA ARG A 24 15.78 2.01 6.97
C ARG A 24 15.26 0.70 6.39
N TYR A 25 14.13 0.20 6.88
CA TYR A 25 13.49 -1.00 6.35
C TYR A 25 12.98 -0.79 4.92
N LEU A 26 12.34 0.35 4.65
CA LEU A 26 11.81 0.70 3.33
C LEU A 26 12.90 1.00 2.29
N GLU A 27 13.99 1.62 2.73
CA GLU A 27 15.16 1.95 1.90
C GLU A 27 16.16 0.78 1.77
N GLY A 28 15.93 -0.33 2.49
CA GLY A 28 16.84 -1.47 2.62
C GLY A 28 17.09 -2.27 1.35
N THR A 29 17.18 -3.61 1.44
CA THR A 29 17.63 -4.45 0.32
C THR A 29 16.68 -4.36 -0.89
N LYS A 30 17.10 -3.60 -1.90
CA LYS A 30 16.39 -3.44 -3.17
C LYS A 30 16.71 -4.60 -4.11
N ASN A 31 15.68 -5.13 -4.77
CA ASN A 31 15.87 -6.12 -5.82
C ASN A 31 16.36 -5.48 -7.13
N THR A 32 16.66 -6.31 -8.13
CA THR A 32 17.16 -5.83 -9.44
C THR A 32 16.19 -4.89 -10.14
N PHE A 33 14.87 -5.14 -10.04
CA PHE A 33 13.85 -4.24 -10.60
C PHE A 33 13.83 -2.89 -9.90
N GLU A 34 13.86 -2.88 -8.57
CA GLU A 34 13.83 -1.68 -7.74
C GLU A 34 15.07 -0.80 -7.94
N LYS A 35 16.24 -1.41 -8.12
CA LYS A 35 17.45 -0.66 -8.49
C LYS A 35 17.30 0.04 -9.84
N ARG A 36 16.68 -0.62 -10.84
CA ARG A 36 16.36 0.02 -12.13
C ARG A 36 15.34 1.14 -11.98
N LEU A 37 14.36 0.95 -11.09
CA LEU A 37 13.35 1.94 -10.79
C LEU A 37 13.92 3.19 -10.12
N ASP A 38 14.94 3.06 -9.27
CA ASP A 38 15.62 4.23 -8.68
C ASP A 38 16.33 5.08 -9.75
N SER A 39 16.91 4.45 -10.77
CA SER A 39 17.58 5.11 -11.89
C SER A 39 16.62 5.59 -13.00
N TYR A 40 15.33 5.31 -12.86
CA TYR A 40 14.37 5.59 -13.90
C TYR A 40 14.01 7.08 -13.95
N MET A 41 14.13 7.67 -15.13
CA MET A 41 13.64 9.02 -15.42
C MET A 41 12.45 8.93 -16.36
N PRO A 42 11.28 9.50 -15.98
CA PRO A 42 10.11 9.60 -16.84
C PRO A 42 10.44 10.15 -18.23
N LYS A 43 9.94 9.51 -19.28
CA LYS A 43 9.96 10.10 -20.62
C LYS A 43 8.70 10.93 -20.82
N SER A 44 8.83 12.05 -21.53
CA SER A 44 7.80 13.09 -21.59
C SER A 44 6.59 12.78 -22.47
N ALA A 45 6.60 11.70 -23.27
CA ALA A 45 5.50 11.39 -24.20
C ALA A 45 4.95 9.97 -23.96
N LEU A 46 3.89 9.88 -23.16
CA LEU A 46 3.03 8.69 -23.08
C LEU A 46 1.82 8.89 -24.01
N PRO A 47 1.26 7.81 -24.58
CA PRO A 47 -0.04 7.88 -25.23
C PRO A 47 -1.10 8.42 -24.28
N LEU A 48 -2.03 9.23 -24.81
CA LEU A 48 -3.04 9.97 -24.03
C LEU A 48 -3.81 9.08 -23.03
N GLU A 49 -4.16 7.85 -23.42
CA GLU A 49 -4.86 6.91 -22.53
C GLU A 49 -4.03 6.48 -21.32
N ARG A 50 -2.72 6.26 -21.53
CA ARG A 50 -1.78 5.84 -20.47
C ARG A 50 -1.49 7.00 -19.52
N GLU A 51 -1.39 8.22 -20.05
CA GLU A 51 -1.24 9.45 -19.27
C GLU A 51 -2.47 9.72 -18.40
N THR A 52 -3.67 9.68 -19.00
CA THR A 52 -4.95 9.86 -18.30
C THR A 52 -5.10 8.85 -17.16
N TYR A 53 -4.66 7.61 -17.37
CA TYR A 53 -4.62 6.60 -16.33
C TYR A 53 -3.71 6.99 -15.15
N LEU A 54 -2.47 7.41 -15.44
CA LEU A 54 -1.51 7.80 -14.41
C LEU A 54 -2.00 9.00 -13.61
N GLU A 55 -2.62 9.98 -14.26
CA GLU A 55 -3.20 11.13 -13.59
C GLU A 55 -4.31 10.71 -12.62
N LYS A 56 -5.25 9.88 -13.08
CA LYS A 56 -6.33 9.34 -12.24
C LYS A 56 -5.77 8.55 -11.05
N ARG A 57 -4.70 7.78 -11.26
CA ARG A 57 -4.03 7.04 -10.19
C ARG A 57 -3.36 7.98 -9.18
N LYS A 58 -2.62 9.00 -9.63
CA LYS A 58 -2.01 10.01 -8.75
C LYS A 58 -3.07 10.72 -7.90
N ARG A 59 -4.22 11.05 -8.52
CA ARG A 59 -5.38 11.60 -7.81
C ARG A 59 -5.94 10.63 -6.77
N PHE A 60 -6.13 9.36 -7.13
CA PHE A 60 -6.60 8.32 -6.22
C PHE A 60 -5.69 8.15 -4.99
N VAL A 61 -4.37 8.09 -5.19
CA VAL A 61 -3.39 8.04 -4.09
C VAL A 61 -3.52 9.26 -3.18
N ARG A 62 -3.61 10.46 -3.75
CA ARG A 62 -3.78 11.71 -2.97
C ARG A 62 -5.08 11.69 -2.16
N CYS A 63 -6.17 11.21 -2.74
CA CYS A 63 -7.44 11.05 -2.04
C CYS A 63 -7.34 10.08 -0.86
N ILE A 64 -6.71 8.90 -1.04
CA ILE A 64 -6.51 7.95 0.07
C ILE A 64 -5.69 8.57 1.19
N LEU A 65 -4.58 9.24 0.87
CA LEU A 65 -3.75 9.91 1.86
C LEU A 65 -4.54 10.99 2.63
N GLY A 66 -5.38 11.76 1.91
CA GLY A 66 -6.28 12.75 2.53
C GLY A 66 -7.33 12.11 3.45
N VAL A 67 -7.95 11.01 3.05
CA VAL A 67 -8.91 10.26 3.89
C VAL A 67 -8.24 9.78 5.17
N ILE A 68 -7.01 9.28 5.11
CA ILE A 68 -6.28 8.81 6.29
C ILE A 68 -6.01 9.96 7.26
N ILE A 69 -5.57 11.12 6.77
CA ILE A 69 -5.40 12.33 7.60
C ILE A 69 -6.73 12.70 8.27
N GLY A 70 -7.83 12.71 7.51
CA GLY A 70 -9.18 13.00 8.03
C GLY A 70 -9.61 12.02 9.12
N VAL A 71 -9.39 10.71 8.92
CA VAL A 71 -9.70 9.68 9.93
C VAL A 71 -8.89 9.91 11.21
N PHE A 72 -7.60 10.26 11.12
CA PHE A 72 -6.80 10.56 12.31
C PHE A 72 -7.30 11.76 13.10
N ILE A 73 -7.79 12.80 12.42
CA ILE A 73 -8.42 13.96 13.07
C ILE A 73 -9.67 13.51 13.82
N VAL A 74 -10.56 12.75 13.17
CA VAL A 74 -11.79 12.24 13.79
C VAL A 74 -11.49 11.33 14.99
N VAL A 75 -10.52 10.42 14.87
CA VAL A 75 -10.11 9.54 15.97
C VAL A 75 -9.57 10.35 17.16
N SER A 76 -8.81 11.42 16.90
CA SER A 76 -8.32 12.31 17.96
C SER A 76 -9.47 12.99 18.70
N PHE A 77 -10.50 13.46 17.98
CA PHE A 77 -11.70 14.03 18.60
C PHE A 77 -12.51 12.99 19.39
N LEU A 78 -12.69 11.78 18.85
CA LEU A 78 -13.39 10.70 19.57
C LEU A 78 -12.64 10.32 20.86
N PHE A 79 -11.31 10.29 20.83
CA PHE A 79 -10.51 10.04 22.02
C PHE A 79 -10.75 11.09 23.10
N VAL A 80 -10.81 12.38 22.73
CA VAL A 80 -11.15 13.46 23.66
C VAL A 80 -12.54 13.22 24.26
N VAL A 81 -13.56 12.95 23.44
CA VAL A 81 -14.92 12.69 23.92
C VAL A 81 -14.98 11.53 24.91
N LEU A 82 -14.23 10.46 24.67
CA LEU A 82 -14.16 9.30 25.57
C LEU A 82 -13.41 9.59 26.88
N CYS A 83 -12.48 10.53 26.88
CA CYS A 83 -11.68 10.90 28.05
C CYS A 83 -12.34 11.98 28.92
N ILE A 84 -13.45 12.58 28.48
CA ILE A 84 -14.19 13.57 29.27
C ILE A 84 -14.96 12.85 30.38
N ASP A 85 -14.67 13.21 31.63
CA ASP A 85 -15.49 12.83 32.78
C ASP A 85 -16.73 13.73 32.90
N PHE A 86 -17.85 13.20 33.39
CA PHE A 86 -19.09 13.95 33.63
C PHE A 86 -18.88 15.16 34.55
N ASN A 87 -17.91 15.08 35.47
CA ASN A 87 -17.54 16.17 36.37
C ASN A 87 -17.01 17.42 35.65
N VAL A 88 -16.38 17.27 34.48
CA VAL A 88 -15.88 18.39 33.67
C VAL A 88 -17.05 19.22 33.09
N PHE A 89 -18.23 18.60 32.88
CA PHE A 89 -19.43 19.32 32.47
C PHE A 89 -20.10 20.11 33.59
N GLN A 90 -19.74 19.89 34.86
CA GLN A 90 -20.25 20.67 36.00
C GLN A 90 -19.40 21.90 36.31
N GLN A 91 -18.23 22.02 35.69
CA GLN A 91 -17.33 23.16 35.85
C GLN A 91 -17.84 24.42 35.13
N GLU A 92 -17.42 25.59 35.62
CA GLU A 92 -17.70 26.87 34.99
C GLU A 92 -17.24 26.88 33.52
N ASN A 93 -17.93 27.67 32.69
CA ASN A 93 -17.74 27.67 31.24
C ASN A 93 -16.27 27.90 30.85
N THR A 94 -15.58 28.84 31.49
CA THR A 94 -14.18 29.17 31.18
C THR A 94 -13.22 28.02 31.47
N GLU A 95 -13.33 27.39 32.64
CA GLU A 95 -12.50 26.25 33.05
C GLU A 95 -12.77 25.02 32.16
N ARG A 96 -14.03 24.79 31.78
CA ARG A 96 -14.42 23.71 30.88
C ARG A 96 -13.76 23.81 29.51
N TYR A 97 -13.82 25.00 28.88
CA TYR A 97 -13.18 25.21 27.58
C TYR A 97 -11.67 25.05 27.66
N HIS A 98 -11.05 25.53 28.74
CA HIS A 98 -9.61 25.37 28.96
C HIS A 98 -9.23 23.88 29.05
N ILE A 99 -9.90 23.10 29.90
CA ILE A 99 -9.64 21.66 30.05
C ILE A 99 -9.83 20.91 28.73
N LEU A 100 -10.91 21.19 27.99
CA LEU A 100 -11.19 20.53 26.70
C LEU A 100 -10.13 20.88 25.65
N SER A 101 -9.69 22.13 25.61
CA SER A 101 -8.63 22.59 24.69
C SER A 101 -7.29 21.90 24.99
N VAL A 102 -6.96 21.74 26.28
CA VAL A 102 -5.75 21.05 26.72
C VAL A 102 -5.84 19.57 26.35
N LEU A 103 -6.96 18.90 26.64
CA LEU A 103 -7.16 17.49 26.31
C LEU A 103 -7.08 17.22 24.80
N LEU A 104 -7.65 18.11 23.98
CA LEU A 104 -7.54 18.04 22.53
C LEU A 104 -6.10 18.19 22.05
N LEU A 105 -5.34 19.14 22.61
CA LEU A 105 -3.94 19.33 22.29
C LEU A 105 -3.11 18.10 22.67
N TYR A 106 -3.32 17.52 23.86
CA TYR A 106 -2.68 16.27 24.27
C TYR A 106 -3.03 15.10 23.33
N ALA A 107 -4.29 14.97 22.92
CA ALA A 107 -4.73 13.93 21.99
C ALA A 107 -4.01 14.07 20.64
N VAL A 108 -4.04 15.26 20.04
CA VAL A 108 -3.40 15.52 18.73
C VAL A 108 -1.89 15.25 18.78
N ILE A 109 -1.20 15.75 19.81
CA ILE A 109 0.25 15.56 20.00
C ILE A 109 0.58 14.07 20.19
N SER A 110 -0.27 13.31 20.90
CA SER A 110 -0.09 11.87 21.10
C SER A 110 -0.21 11.08 19.80
N PHE A 111 -1.14 11.44 18.91
CA PHE A 111 -1.34 10.73 17.64
C PHE A 111 -0.34 11.12 16.54
N LEU A 112 0.33 12.27 16.69
CA LEU A 112 1.22 12.84 15.68
C LEU A 112 2.35 11.90 15.21
N PRO A 113 3.15 11.23 16.08
CA PRO A 113 4.21 10.36 15.59
C PRO A 113 3.67 9.14 14.82
N TYR A 114 2.54 8.58 15.26
CA TYR A 114 1.90 7.45 14.58
C TYR A 114 1.38 7.85 13.19
N LEU A 115 0.72 9.00 13.09
CA LEU A 115 0.28 9.57 11.82
C LEU A 115 1.47 9.81 10.89
N GLY A 116 2.55 10.41 11.39
CA GLY A 116 3.76 10.70 10.61
C GLY A 116 4.41 9.43 10.03
N ILE A 117 4.56 8.39 10.86
CA ILE A 117 5.13 7.10 10.45
C ILE A 117 4.24 6.42 9.40
N LEU A 118 2.92 6.35 9.65
CA LEU A 118 1.98 5.73 8.73
C LEU A 118 1.92 6.49 7.40
N PHE A 119 1.86 7.82 7.45
CA PHE A 119 1.83 8.67 6.28
C PHE A 119 3.10 8.49 5.44
N TYR A 120 4.28 8.52 6.07
CA TYR A 120 5.54 8.30 5.37
C TYR A 120 5.59 6.93 4.69
N TRP A 121 5.20 5.87 5.41
CA TRP A 121 5.18 4.52 4.86
C TRP A 121 4.25 4.40 3.65
N LEU A 122 3.02 4.89 3.76
CA LEU A 122 2.04 4.83 2.67
C LEU A 122 2.44 5.71 1.50
N TYR A 123 2.94 6.92 1.75
CA TYR A 123 3.44 7.80 0.72
C TYR A 123 4.61 7.16 -0.04
N PHE A 124 5.57 6.57 0.68
CA PHE A 124 6.69 5.85 0.08
C PHE A 124 6.22 4.71 -0.81
N MET A 125 5.31 3.86 -0.31
CA MET A 125 4.77 2.73 -1.06
C MET A 125 3.96 3.18 -2.29
N ALA A 126 3.11 4.19 -2.13
CA ALA A 126 2.30 4.71 -3.21
C ALA A 126 3.16 5.38 -4.29
N ASN A 127 4.19 6.14 -3.90
CA ASN A 127 5.11 6.78 -4.83
C ASN A 127 5.93 5.75 -5.60
N LYS A 128 6.53 4.77 -4.90
CA LYS A 128 7.30 3.67 -5.50
C LYS A 128 6.46 2.89 -6.51
N THR A 129 5.25 2.49 -6.13
CA THR A 129 4.36 1.77 -7.04
C THR A 129 3.87 2.66 -8.19
N THR A 130 3.68 3.97 -7.98
CA THR A 130 3.35 4.96 -9.03
C THR A 130 4.45 5.04 -10.07
N CYS A 131 5.69 5.23 -9.63
CA CYS A 131 6.86 5.23 -10.48
C CYS A 131 6.98 3.91 -11.25
N ALA A 132 6.79 2.78 -10.58
CA ALA A 132 6.90 1.47 -11.22
C ALA A 132 5.87 1.27 -12.34
N GLN A 133 4.61 1.64 -12.12
CA GLN A 133 3.62 1.52 -13.19
C GLN A 133 3.87 2.51 -14.31
N GLN A 134 4.33 3.72 -14.03
CA GLN A 134 4.71 4.66 -15.08
C GLN A 134 5.81 4.08 -15.98
N MET A 135 6.88 3.53 -15.37
CA MET A 135 7.94 2.83 -16.09
C MET A 135 7.41 1.63 -16.90
N LEU A 136 6.50 0.83 -16.34
CA LEU A 136 5.93 -0.32 -17.04
C LEU A 136 5.04 0.09 -18.21
N LEU A 137 4.23 1.14 -18.04
CA LEU A 137 3.34 1.68 -19.10
C LEU A 137 4.12 2.27 -20.26
N GLU A 138 5.28 2.88 -20.01
CA GLU A 138 6.18 3.34 -21.08
C GLU A 138 6.78 2.18 -21.88
N GLN A 139 7.03 1.04 -21.22
CA GLN A 139 7.63 -0.13 -21.85
C GLN A 139 6.60 -1.06 -22.50
N MET A 140 5.33 -0.91 -22.17
CA MET A 140 4.25 -1.81 -22.57
C MET A 140 3.96 -1.70 -24.08
N SER A 141 3.82 -2.84 -24.76
CA SER A 141 3.24 -2.90 -26.10
C SER A 141 1.74 -2.63 -26.06
N ASP A 142 1.11 -2.35 -27.20
CA ASP A 142 -0.34 -2.12 -27.22
C ASP A 142 -1.15 -3.38 -26.87
N GLU A 143 -0.66 -4.58 -27.23
CA GLU A 143 -1.25 -5.85 -26.80
C GLU A 143 -1.19 -6.04 -25.27
N ASP A 144 -0.02 -5.77 -24.68
CA ASP A 144 0.17 -5.85 -23.22
C ASP A 144 -0.73 -4.81 -22.51
N PHE A 145 -0.95 -3.65 -23.14
CA PHE A 145 -1.82 -2.59 -22.61
C PHE A 145 -3.31 -2.96 -22.63
N GLN A 146 -3.78 -3.67 -23.66
CA GLN A 146 -5.14 -4.21 -23.67
C GLN A 146 -5.36 -5.18 -22.50
N CYS A 147 -4.40 -6.09 -22.28
CA CYS A 147 -4.44 -7.01 -21.16
C CYS A 147 -4.41 -6.29 -19.80
N PHE A 148 -3.58 -5.26 -19.67
CA PHE A 148 -3.57 -4.40 -18.49
C PHE A 148 -4.94 -3.73 -18.23
N ASN A 149 -5.61 -3.27 -19.29
CA ASN A 149 -6.92 -2.64 -19.18
C ASN A 149 -8.02 -3.63 -18.75
N GLU A 150 -7.95 -4.89 -19.20
CA GLU A 150 -8.85 -5.95 -18.74
C GLU A 150 -8.72 -6.20 -17.24
N ILE A 151 -7.48 -6.34 -16.73
CA ILE A 151 -7.22 -6.55 -15.28
C ILE A 151 -7.81 -5.39 -14.45
N ARG A 152 -7.65 -4.16 -14.94
CA ARG A 152 -8.16 -2.95 -14.27
C ARG A 152 -9.68 -2.90 -14.17
N ARG A 153 -10.39 -3.48 -15.13
CA ARG A 153 -11.87 -3.48 -15.16
C ARG A 153 -12.49 -4.48 -14.20
N ILE A 154 -11.71 -5.39 -13.61
CA ILE A 154 -12.23 -6.42 -12.72
C ILE A 154 -12.83 -5.82 -11.44
N ASN A 155 -12.24 -4.75 -10.89
CA ASN A 155 -12.76 -4.12 -9.67
C ASN A 155 -12.24 -2.67 -9.49
N ILE A 156 -12.97 -1.86 -8.73
CA ILE A 156 -12.73 -0.42 -8.54
C ILE A 156 -11.35 -0.14 -7.93
N PHE A 157 -10.91 -0.93 -6.94
CA PHE A 157 -9.58 -0.77 -6.35
C PHE A 157 -8.45 -1.11 -7.35
N GLN A 158 -8.66 -2.16 -8.13
CA GLN A 158 -7.71 -2.66 -9.13
C GLN A 158 -7.67 -1.79 -10.37
N ASN A 159 -8.68 -0.94 -10.59
CA ASN A 159 -8.61 0.11 -11.60
C ASN A 159 -7.34 0.95 -11.42
N TYR A 160 -6.90 1.21 -10.19
CA TYR A 160 -5.72 2.04 -9.88
C TYR A 160 -4.53 1.25 -9.32
N THR A 161 -4.77 0.09 -8.71
CA THR A 161 -3.75 -0.73 -8.03
C THR A 161 -3.85 -2.21 -8.43
N PRO A 162 -3.59 -2.55 -9.70
CA PRO A 162 -3.59 -3.95 -10.13
C PRO A 162 -2.54 -4.77 -9.34
N PRO A 163 -2.90 -5.99 -8.90
CA PRO A 163 -2.02 -6.84 -8.08
C PRO A 163 -0.81 -7.37 -8.88
N PHE A 164 -0.94 -7.45 -10.19
CA PHE A 164 0.13 -7.84 -11.11
C PHE A 164 -0.03 -7.13 -12.46
N VAL A 165 1.07 -7.05 -13.20
CA VAL A 165 1.13 -6.50 -14.56
C VAL A 165 2.04 -7.38 -15.40
N VAL A 166 1.69 -7.62 -16.66
CA VAL A 166 2.56 -8.28 -17.63
C VAL A 166 3.08 -7.25 -18.62
N CYS A 167 4.39 -7.25 -18.86
CA CYS A 167 5.02 -6.34 -19.81
C CYS A 167 6.29 -7.01 -20.38
N LYS A 168 6.41 -7.03 -21.72
CA LYS A 168 7.56 -7.59 -22.45
C LYS A 168 7.91 -9.04 -22.03
N GLY A 169 6.89 -9.91 -21.93
CA GLY A 169 7.09 -11.32 -21.57
C GLY A 169 7.53 -11.56 -20.11
N LYS A 170 7.39 -10.56 -19.25
CA LYS A 170 7.69 -10.64 -17.82
C LYS A 170 6.47 -10.31 -16.99
N LEU A 171 6.30 -11.04 -15.89
CA LEU A 171 5.28 -10.85 -14.89
C LEU A 171 5.84 -10.01 -13.74
N TYR A 172 5.21 -8.88 -13.46
CA TYR A 172 5.53 -7.99 -12.35
C TYR A 172 4.44 -8.15 -11.28
N LEU A 173 4.84 -8.63 -10.11
CA LEU A 173 3.94 -8.81 -8.95
C LEU A 173 4.13 -7.65 -7.98
N PHE A 174 3.06 -6.91 -7.73
CA PHE A 174 3.06 -5.82 -6.76
C PHE A 174 2.76 -6.38 -5.37
N LYS A 175 3.81 -6.69 -4.60
CA LYS A 175 3.64 -6.97 -3.17
C LYS A 175 3.69 -5.69 -2.37
N PHE A 176 3.09 -5.76 -1.19
CA PHE A 176 2.94 -4.62 -0.28
C PHE A 176 4.24 -3.84 0.00
N LEU A 177 5.41 -4.48 -0.07
CA LEU A 177 6.71 -3.84 0.18
C LEU A 177 7.66 -3.86 -1.02
N HIS A 178 7.55 -4.89 -1.87
CA HIS A 178 8.48 -5.13 -2.96
C HIS A 178 7.78 -5.50 -4.26
N ILE A 179 8.39 -5.13 -5.38
CA ILE A 179 7.88 -5.49 -6.70
C ILE A 179 8.73 -6.62 -7.26
N ILE A 180 8.14 -7.81 -7.43
CA ILE A 180 8.88 -8.99 -7.90
C ILE A 180 8.69 -9.12 -9.41
N GLU A 181 9.80 -9.11 -10.13
CA GLU A 181 9.86 -9.39 -11.56
C GLU A 181 10.15 -10.88 -11.78
N ILE A 182 9.32 -11.55 -12.58
CA ILE A 182 9.45 -12.97 -12.91
C ILE A 182 9.34 -13.11 -14.44
N PRO A 183 10.38 -13.62 -15.14
CA PRO A 183 10.27 -13.95 -16.55
C PRO A 183 9.25 -15.08 -16.76
N ILE A 184 8.28 -14.90 -17.66
CA ILE A 184 7.19 -15.87 -17.87
C ILE A 184 7.72 -17.24 -18.29
N ALA A 185 8.76 -17.28 -19.12
CA ALA A 185 9.43 -18.51 -19.55
C ALA A 185 9.99 -19.36 -18.40
N THR A 186 10.26 -18.77 -17.23
CA THR A 186 10.81 -19.49 -16.07
C THR A 186 9.72 -20.07 -15.15
N ILE A 187 8.45 -19.74 -15.40
CA ILE A 187 7.32 -20.19 -14.59
C ILE A 187 7.01 -21.64 -14.95
N ARG A 188 7.17 -22.54 -13.98
CA ARG A 188 6.92 -23.98 -14.16
C ARG A 188 5.51 -24.39 -13.76
N ASN A 189 5.00 -23.81 -12.68
CA ASN A 189 3.70 -24.17 -12.14
C ASN A 189 3.12 -23.02 -11.31
N ILE A 190 1.80 -22.85 -11.37
CA ILE A 190 1.03 -21.97 -10.51
C ILE A 190 -0.06 -22.79 -9.85
N SER A 191 -0.06 -22.79 -8.53
CA SER A 191 -1.02 -23.56 -7.74
C SER A 191 -1.62 -22.68 -6.66
N ILE A 192 -2.92 -22.82 -6.43
CA ILE A 192 -3.54 -22.38 -5.18
C ILE A 192 -3.12 -23.35 -4.08
N ARG A 193 -2.55 -22.84 -2.99
CA ARG A 193 -2.26 -23.63 -1.80
C ARG A 193 -3.16 -23.15 -0.67
N PRO A 194 -4.19 -23.90 -0.27
CA PRO A 194 -5.03 -23.53 0.87
C PRO A 194 -4.16 -23.42 2.13
N LEU A 195 -4.50 -22.48 3.01
CA LEU A 195 -3.78 -22.29 4.27
C LEU A 195 -3.96 -23.56 5.12
N LEU A 196 -2.89 -24.04 5.76
CA LEU A 196 -2.95 -25.24 6.63
C LEU A 196 -4.01 -25.12 7.74
N ILE A 197 -4.31 -23.89 8.17
CA ILE A 197 -5.37 -23.54 9.13
C ILE A 197 -6.78 -23.81 8.57
N GLU A 198 -6.95 -23.68 7.26
CA GLU A 198 -8.23 -23.88 6.54
C GLU A 198 -8.66 -25.35 6.50
N LYS A 199 -7.71 -26.28 6.67
CA LYS A 199 -7.98 -27.72 6.84
C LYS A 199 -8.61 -28.05 8.20
N LEU A 200 -8.36 -27.23 9.23
CA LEU A 200 -8.92 -27.42 10.58
C LEU A 200 -10.19 -26.57 10.82
N TYR A 201 -10.27 -25.39 10.20
CA TYR A 201 -11.46 -24.53 10.28
C TYR A 201 -11.70 -23.89 8.90
N PRO A 202 -12.79 -24.21 8.19
CA PRO A 202 -13.14 -23.58 6.92
C PRO A 202 -13.64 -22.16 7.18
N ARG A 203 -12.72 -21.26 7.54
CA ARG A 203 -13.02 -19.84 7.66
C ARG A 203 -12.81 -19.26 6.28
N LYS A 204 -13.91 -18.96 5.61
CA LYS A 204 -13.97 -18.22 4.34
C LYS A 204 -13.22 -16.90 4.52
N TYR A 205 -11.92 -16.90 4.21
CA TYR A 205 -11.10 -15.70 4.32
C TYR A 205 -11.48 -14.80 3.15
N ASN A 206 -12.12 -13.67 3.43
CA ASN A 206 -12.44 -12.64 2.44
C ASN A 206 -11.18 -11.98 1.82
N GLY A 207 -9.96 -12.42 2.18
CA GLY A 207 -8.68 -11.91 1.72
C GLY A 207 -8.07 -12.62 0.51
N GLY A 208 -8.71 -13.67 -0.02
CA GLY A 208 -8.27 -14.42 -1.20
C GLY A 208 -7.33 -15.59 -0.91
N ASP A 209 -7.12 -16.42 -1.94
CA ASP A 209 -6.34 -17.65 -1.85
C ASP A 209 -4.83 -17.37 -1.92
N ARG A 210 -4.03 -18.16 -1.20
CA ARG A 210 -2.57 -18.08 -1.32
C ARG A 210 -2.14 -18.77 -2.60
N VAL A 211 -1.71 -17.98 -3.58
CA VAL A 211 -1.21 -18.48 -4.85
C VAL A 211 0.31 -18.61 -4.81
N VAL A 212 0.78 -19.80 -5.20
CA VAL A 212 2.18 -20.16 -5.27
C VAL A 212 2.60 -20.17 -6.73
N ILE A 213 3.48 -19.24 -7.10
CA ILE A 213 4.13 -19.20 -8.41
C ILE A 213 5.49 -19.86 -8.25
N THR A 214 5.64 -21.02 -8.86
CA THR A 214 6.89 -21.78 -8.85
C THR A 214 7.72 -21.38 -10.07
N HIS A 215 8.77 -20.61 -9.81
CA HIS A 215 9.86 -20.36 -10.76
C HIS A 215 11.17 -20.90 -10.14
N THR A 216 12.34 -20.36 -10.48
CA THR A 216 13.63 -20.71 -9.84
C THR A 216 13.56 -20.72 -8.30
N LYS A 217 12.69 -19.89 -7.71
CA LYS A 217 12.26 -19.97 -6.30
C LYS A 217 10.73 -19.98 -6.19
N LYS A 218 10.18 -20.32 -5.03
CA LYS A 218 8.72 -20.23 -4.79
C LYS A 218 8.36 -18.81 -4.38
N THR A 219 7.47 -18.17 -5.14
CA THR A 219 6.92 -16.85 -4.81
C THR A 219 5.47 -16.99 -4.40
N TYR A 220 5.10 -16.35 -3.29
CA TYR A 220 3.73 -16.37 -2.76
C TYR A 220 3.07 -15.01 -2.97
N ILE A 221 1.83 -15.01 -3.46
CA ILE A 221 0.99 -13.82 -3.51
C ILE A 221 -0.43 -14.19 -3.09
N TYR A 222 -1.10 -13.27 -2.40
CA TYR A 222 -2.52 -13.42 -2.10
C TYR A 222 -3.31 -12.80 -3.24
N MET A 223 -4.22 -13.57 -3.83
CA MET A 223 -5.14 -13.04 -4.83
C MET A 223 -6.47 -13.77 -4.79
N ASN A 224 -7.52 -13.07 -5.17
CA ASN A 224 -8.83 -13.69 -5.33
C ASN A 224 -8.82 -14.69 -6.50
N THR A 225 -9.62 -15.75 -6.41
CA THR A 225 -9.76 -16.82 -7.39
C THR A 225 -9.98 -16.30 -8.82
N ASN A 226 -10.75 -15.21 -9.01
CA ASN A 226 -10.96 -14.62 -10.33
C ASN A 226 -9.65 -14.10 -10.96
N PHE A 227 -8.78 -13.48 -10.16
CA PHE A 227 -7.47 -13.02 -10.61
C PHE A 227 -6.51 -14.19 -10.85
N TYR A 228 -6.62 -15.25 -10.06
CA TYR A 228 -5.87 -16.49 -10.31
C TYR A 228 -6.22 -17.07 -11.68
N LEU A 229 -7.52 -17.24 -11.97
CA LEU A 229 -7.99 -17.77 -13.24
C LEU A 229 -7.51 -16.91 -14.42
N TYR A 230 -7.65 -15.59 -14.30
CA TYR A 230 -7.17 -14.66 -15.32
C TYR A 230 -5.64 -14.76 -15.51
N LEU A 231 -4.87 -14.80 -14.41
CA LEU A 231 -3.41 -14.95 -14.48
C LEU A 231 -3.02 -16.26 -15.18
N THR A 232 -3.67 -17.37 -14.87
CA THR A 232 -3.37 -18.67 -15.50
C THR A 232 -3.64 -18.66 -16.99
N THR A 233 -4.78 -18.10 -17.42
CA THR A 233 -5.14 -17.98 -18.84
C THR A 233 -4.17 -17.06 -19.59
N LEU A 234 -3.83 -15.94 -18.98
CA LEU A 234 -2.86 -14.99 -19.54
C LEU A 234 -1.51 -15.66 -19.73
N LEU A 235 -0.98 -16.33 -18.70
CA LEU A 235 0.34 -16.97 -18.80
C LEU A 235 0.38 -18.08 -19.83
N TYR A 236 -0.69 -18.88 -19.96
CA TYR A 236 -0.81 -19.88 -21.02
C TYR A 236 -0.75 -19.23 -22.42
N LYS A 237 -1.47 -18.12 -22.62
CA LYS A 237 -1.44 -17.35 -23.88
C LYS A 237 -0.04 -16.82 -24.21
N TYR A 238 0.71 -16.32 -23.22
CA TYR A 238 2.09 -15.85 -23.45
C TYR A 238 3.07 -16.99 -23.67
N GLN A 239 2.94 -18.10 -22.95
CA GLN A 239 3.80 -19.29 -23.15
C GLN A 239 3.61 -19.91 -24.53
N LEU A 240 2.41 -19.88 -25.11
CA LEU A 240 2.16 -20.33 -26.49
C LEU A 240 2.78 -19.42 -27.57
N LYS A 241 3.00 -18.13 -27.26
CA LYS A 241 3.62 -17.17 -28.19
C LYS A 241 5.15 -17.20 -28.15
N THR A 242 5.75 -17.89 -27.17
CA THR A 242 7.21 -17.93 -26.95
C THR A 242 7.79 -19.21 -27.54
#